data_AF-A0A3S2B3S2-F1
#
_entry.id   AF-A0A3S2B3S2-F1
#
_cell.length_a   1.000
_cell.length_b   1.000
_cell.length_c   1.000
_cell.angle_alpha   90.00
_cell.angle_beta   90.00
_cell.angle_gamma   90.00
#
_symmetry.space_group_name_H-M   'P 1'
#
loop_
_entity.id
_entity.type
_entity.pdbx_description
1 polymer ?
#
loop_
_entity_poly.entity_id
_entity_poly.type
_entity_poly.pdbx_seq_one_letter_code
_entity_poly.pdbx_strand_id
1 'polypeptide(L)'
;FGLPPARGGGASRLTSDYTAIAADDGAVSAIKAGKITVVPGIREFTRDGVVLANGSLIHPDIVIAATGYRTGLEPMVGTLGVLDAKGVPLFNGGQADPKLPGLWFTGMRPSIRGCFANAGILAKAIARRIAGSASHQPGASR
;
A
#
# COMPACT_ATOMS: atom_id res chain seq x y z
N PHE A 1 12.58 22.54 -12.59
CA PHE A 1 12.46 21.18 -13.18
C PHE A 1 12.68 20.16 -12.08
N GLY A 2 11.94 19.06 -12.11
CA GLY A 2 11.98 18.03 -11.05
C GLY A 2 10.62 17.79 -10.43
N LEU A 3 10.59 16.93 -9.41
CA LEU A 3 9.36 16.54 -8.74
C LEU A 3 8.75 17.71 -7.96
N PRO A 4 7.43 17.89 -7.99
CA PRO A 4 6.77 18.87 -7.14
C PRO A 4 6.98 18.54 -5.66
N PRO A 5 6.95 19.54 -4.76
CA PRO A 5 7.02 19.30 -3.32
C PRO A 5 5.93 18.30 -2.89
N ALA A 6 6.33 17.30 -2.11
CA ALA A 6 5.38 16.37 -1.53
C ALA A 6 4.54 17.08 -0.45
N ARG A 7 3.26 16.74 -0.36
CA ARG A 7 2.34 17.27 0.68
C ARG A 7 2.69 16.83 2.12
N GLY A 8 3.67 15.94 2.29
CA GLY A 8 4.14 15.45 3.59
C GLY A 8 5.41 14.61 3.48
N GLY A 9 6.06 14.39 4.63
CA GLY A 9 7.25 13.55 4.74
C GLY A 9 7.00 12.09 4.34
N GLY A 10 8.06 11.38 3.92
CA GLY A 10 7.94 9.98 3.48
C GLY A 10 7.35 9.06 4.55
N ALA A 11 7.81 9.20 5.80
CA ALA A 11 7.28 8.41 6.93
C ALA A 11 5.81 8.75 7.25
N SER A 12 5.43 10.02 7.17
CA SER A 12 4.04 10.46 7.37
C SER A 12 3.12 9.84 6.31
N ARG A 13 3.50 9.92 5.03
CA ARG A 13 2.73 9.34 3.92
C ARG A 13 2.70 7.81 3.94
N LEU A 14 3.74 7.16 4.45
CA LEU A 14 3.72 5.72 4.70
C LEU A 14 2.63 5.34 5.71
N THR A 15 2.44 6.18 6.73
CA THR A 15 1.52 5.93 7.84
C THR A 15 0.07 6.30 7.48
N SER A 16 -0.16 7.46 6.87
CA SER A 16 -1.52 7.94 6.54
C SER A 16 -2.03 7.40 5.21
N ASP A 17 -1.12 7.30 4.22
CA ASP A 17 -1.50 7.08 2.83
C ASP A 17 -1.14 5.68 2.34
N TYR A 18 -0.40 4.91 3.14
CA TYR A 18 0.22 3.65 2.75
C TYR A 18 1.16 3.80 1.54
N THR A 19 1.66 5.01 1.28
CA THR A 19 2.58 5.28 0.18
C THR A 19 3.99 4.92 0.59
N ALA A 20 4.58 3.94 -0.10
CA ALA A 20 5.96 3.55 0.13
C ALA A 20 6.94 4.71 -0.14
N ILE A 21 8.04 4.74 0.60
CA ILE A 21 9.11 5.71 0.38
C ILE A 21 9.86 5.26 -0.88
N ALA A 22 9.83 6.08 -1.93
CA ALA A 22 10.64 5.85 -3.11
C ALA A 22 12.12 6.07 -2.77
N ALA A 23 12.94 5.06 -3.00
CA ALA A 23 14.38 5.10 -2.86
C ALA A 23 14.98 4.53 -4.14
N ASP A 24 15.86 5.29 -4.77
CA ASP A 24 16.52 4.94 -6.02
C ASP A 24 17.90 5.59 -6.06
N ASP A 25 18.88 4.85 -6.57
CA ASP A 25 20.22 5.36 -6.85
C ASP A 25 20.31 5.76 -8.32
N GLY A 26 20.16 7.06 -8.58
CA GLY A 26 20.37 7.64 -9.91
C GLY A 26 19.22 8.47 -10.45
N ALA A 27 17.98 8.32 -9.97
CA ALA A 27 16.82 9.06 -10.46
C ALA A 27 17.04 10.58 -10.42
N VAL A 28 17.53 11.10 -9.29
CA VAL A 28 17.80 12.53 -9.14
C VAL A 28 18.89 12.98 -10.12
N SER A 29 19.95 12.20 -10.29
CA SER A 29 21.03 12.49 -11.24
C SER A 29 20.54 12.48 -12.68
N ALA A 30 19.69 11.51 -13.05
CA ALA A 30 19.09 11.40 -14.38
C ALA A 30 18.12 12.55 -14.68
N ILE A 31 17.35 13.01 -13.69
CA ILE A 31 16.51 14.22 -13.80
C ILE A 31 17.39 15.45 -14.03
N LYS A 32 18.44 15.62 -13.22
CA LYS A 32 19.37 16.77 -13.35
C LYS A 32 20.10 16.77 -14.71
N ALA A 33 20.42 15.60 -15.25
CA ALA A 33 21.06 15.43 -16.54
C ALA A 33 20.09 15.54 -17.74
N GLY A 34 18.79 15.75 -17.52
CA GLY A 34 17.79 15.83 -18.58
C GLY A 34 17.44 14.49 -19.26
N LYS A 35 17.92 13.36 -18.72
CA LYS A 35 17.57 12.02 -19.21
C LYS A 35 16.15 11.62 -18.79
N ILE A 36 15.66 12.16 -17.67
CA ILE A 36 14.28 12.01 -17.20
C ILE A 36 13.65 13.40 -17.15
N THR A 37 12.60 13.58 -17.96
CA THR A 37 11.79 14.80 -17.93
C THR A 37 10.56 14.55 -17.06
N VAL A 38 10.47 15.25 -15.93
CA VAL A 38 9.26 15.25 -15.10
C VAL A 38 8.23 16.17 -15.73
N VAL A 39 7.06 15.62 -16.02
CA VAL A 39 5.95 16.34 -16.67
C VAL A 39 4.71 16.41 -15.75
N PRO A 40 3.75 17.32 -16.00
CA PRO A 40 2.48 17.34 -15.27
C PRO A 40 1.70 16.02 -15.42
N GLY A 41 0.71 15.84 -14.55
CA GLY A 41 -0.19 14.69 -14.64
C GLY A 41 -0.88 14.58 -15.99
N ILE A 42 -1.26 13.37 -16.37
CA ILE A 42 -1.97 13.09 -17.62
C ILE A 42 -3.42 13.57 -17.49
N ARG A 43 -3.93 14.23 -18.53
CA ARG A 43 -5.33 14.61 -18.68
C ARG A 43 -6.09 13.59 -19.52
N GLU A 44 -5.57 13.26 -20.70
CA GLU A 44 -6.21 12.35 -21.65
C GLU A 44 -5.18 11.68 -22.57
N PHE A 45 -5.52 10.49 -23.06
CA PHE A 45 -4.82 9.83 -24.15
C PHE A 45 -5.53 10.15 -25.46
N THR A 46 -4.76 10.47 -26.50
CA THR A 46 -5.27 10.57 -27.87
C THR A 46 -4.91 9.30 -28.65
N ARG A 47 -5.27 9.24 -29.93
CA ARG A 47 -4.87 8.12 -30.81
C ARG A 47 -3.35 7.95 -30.87
N ASP A 48 -2.61 9.04 -30.78
CA ASP A 48 -1.19 9.16 -31.14
C ASP A 48 -0.36 9.91 -30.09
N GLY A 49 -0.91 10.20 -28.91
CA GLY A 49 -0.23 11.00 -27.90
C GLY A 49 -0.96 11.08 -26.56
N VAL A 50 -0.43 11.95 -25.71
CA VAL A 50 -0.90 12.16 -24.33
C VAL A 50 -0.99 13.65 -24.08
N VAL A 51 -2.17 14.15 -23.73
CA VAL A 51 -2.34 15.53 -23.31
C VAL A 51 -2.15 15.61 -21.80
N LEU A 52 -1.29 16.53 -21.39
CA LEU A 52 -0.95 16.77 -19.99
C LEU A 52 -1.90 17.80 -19.36
N ALA A 53 -1.91 17.89 -18.04
CA ALA A 53 -2.82 18.76 -17.27
C ALA A 53 -2.67 20.26 -17.60
N ASN A 54 -1.52 20.68 -18.11
CA ASN A 54 -1.27 22.05 -18.59
C ASN A 54 -1.68 22.28 -20.05
N GLY A 55 -2.26 21.27 -20.72
CA GLY A 55 -2.71 21.33 -22.11
C GLY A 55 -1.65 20.96 -23.16
N SER A 56 -0.39 20.70 -22.79
CA SER A 56 0.63 20.30 -23.76
C SER A 56 0.42 18.85 -24.22
N LEU A 57 0.65 18.58 -25.52
CA LEU A 57 0.62 17.25 -26.13
C LEU A 57 2.04 16.69 -26.22
N ILE A 58 2.22 15.43 -25.82
CA ILE A 58 3.46 14.66 -26.00
C ILE A 58 3.17 13.35 -26.76
N HIS A 59 4.17 12.81 -27.45
CA HIS A 59 4.04 11.62 -28.30
C HIS A 59 5.00 10.51 -27.85
N PRO A 60 4.69 9.81 -26.74
CA PRO A 60 5.52 8.68 -26.30
C PRO A 60 5.29 7.45 -27.19
N ASP A 61 6.36 6.73 -27.53
CA ASP A 61 6.26 5.44 -28.22
C ASP A 61 5.68 4.35 -27.31
N ILE A 62 5.97 4.43 -26.01
CA ILE A 62 5.60 3.43 -25.01
C ILE A 62 5.05 4.12 -23.77
N VAL A 63 3.94 3.58 -23.26
CA VAL A 63 3.33 4.00 -21.99
C VAL A 63 3.42 2.84 -20.99
N ILE A 64 4.08 3.08 -19.85
CA ILE A 64 4.18 2.12 -18.75
C ILE A 64 3.31 2.61 -17.59
N ALA A 65 2.26 1.85 -17.26
CA ALA A 65 1.40 2.14 -16.12
C ALA A 65 2.01 1.60 -14.81
N ALA A 66 2.92 2.37 -14.22
CA ALA A 66 3.54 2.06 -12.93
C ALA A 66 2.71 2.60 -11.73
N THR A 67 1.39 2.40 -11.75
CA THR A 67 0.42 3.01 -10.81
C THR A 67 0.17 2.21 -9.52
N GLY A 68 0.96 1.15 -9.27
CA GLY A 68 0.86 0.32 -8.08
C GLY A 68 -0.26 -0.73 -8.13
N TYR A 69 -0.57 -1.32 -6.96
CA TYR A 69 -1.55 -2.40 -6.82
C TYR A 69 -2.59 -2.06 -5.75
N ARG A 70 -3.81 -2.59 -5.93
CA ARG A 70 -4.79 -2.69 -4.83
C ARG A 70 -4.46 -3.90 -3.95
N THR A 71 -5.01 -3.95 -2.74
CA THR A 71 -4.86 -5.13 -1.86
C THR A 71 -5.54 -6.36 -2.44
N GLY A 72 -6.64 -6.18 -3.17
CA GLY A 72 -7.40 -7.27 -3.78
C GLY A 72 -8.24 -8.06 -2.77
N LEU A 73 -8.43 -7.53 -1.56
CA LEU A 73 -9.15 -8.20 -0.48
C LEU A 73 -10.66 -7.98 -0.55
N GLU A 74 -11.11 -6.94 -1.26
CA GLU A 74 -12.51 -6.54 -1.33
C GLU A 74 -13.43 -7.69 -1.82
N PRO A 75 -13.08 -8.46 -2.86
CA PRO A 75 -13.89 -9.61 -3.29
C PRO A 75 -13.87 -10.79 -2.31
N MET A 76 -12.86 -10.87 -1.43
CA MET A 76 -12.66 -12.01 -0.53
C MET A 76 -13.32 -11.80 0.83
N VAL A 77 -13.19 -10.59 1.39
CA VAL A 77 -13.58 -10.28 2.78
C VAL A 77 -14.29 -8.93 2.91
N GLY A 78 -14.57 -8.23 1.81
CA GLY A 78 -15.16 -6.89 1.85
C GLY A 78 -16.54 -6.83 2.51
N THR A 79 -17.34 -7.89 2.37
CA THR A 79 -18.66 -8.00 3.01
C THR A 79 -18.60 -8.14 4.53
N LEU A 80 -17.44 -8.47 5.10
CA LEU A 80 -17.24 -8.60 6.54
C LEU A 80 -17.05 -7.24 7.25
N GLY A 81 -16.92 -6.14 6.50
CA GLY A 81 -16.71 -4.80 7.08
C GLY A 81 -15.34 -4.62 7.76
N VAL A 82 -14.35 -5.43 7.38
CA VAL A 82 -13.02 -5.48 8.00
C VAL A 82 -11.95 -4.66 7.27
N LEU A 83 -12.31 -3.96 6.20
CA LEU A 83 -11.41 -3.15 5.37
C LEU A 83 -11.75 -1.67 5.48
N ASP A 84 -10.74 -0.81 5.41
CA ASP A 84 -10.94 0.64 5.26
C ASP A 84 -11.33 1.02 3.81
N ALA A 85 -11.55 2.31 3.57
CA ALA A 85 -11.94 2.82 2.26
C ALA A 85 -10.90 2.58 1.14
N LYS A 86 -9.67 2.19 1.49
CA LYS A 86 -8.59 1.85 0.54
C LYS A 86 -8.42 0.33 0.38
N GLY A 87 -9.33 -0.47 0.94
CA GLY A 87 -9.24 -1.94 0.90
C GLY A 87 -8.20 -2.51 1.85
N VAL A 88 -7.68 -1.72 2.80
CA VAL A 88 -6.66 -2.17 3.75
C VAL A 88 -7.32 -2.68 5.04
N PRO A 89 -6.89 -3.81 5.61
CA PRO A 89 -7.49 -4.34 6.83
C PRO A 89 -7.47 -3.35 8.00
N LEU A 90 -8.57 -3.25 8.75
CA LEU A 90 -8.71 -2.41 9.94
C LEU A 90 -7.86 -2.92 11.12
N PHE A 91 -7.70 -4.24 11.20
CA PHE A 91 -6.89 -4.93 12.22
C PHE A 91 -5.65 -5.55 11.57
N ASN A 92 -4.54 -5.65 12.30
CA ASN A 92 -3.29 -6.18 11.79
C ASN A 92 -2.47 -6.88 12.88
N GLY A 93 -1.76 -7.94 12.52
CA GLY A 93 -0.98 -8.74 13.47
C GLY A 93 -1.86 -9.31 14.58
N GLY A 94 -1.43 -9.17 15.84
CA GLY A 94 -2.17 -9.68 17.00
C GLY A 94 -3.40 -8.85 17.42
N GLN A 95 -3.81 -7.87 16.61
CA GLN A 95 -5.11 -7.21 16.74
C GLN A 95 -6.14 -7.99 15.93
N ALA A 96 -7.32 -8.23 16.51
CA ALA A 96 -8.46 -8.87 15.83
C ALA A 96 -9.73 -8.09 16.10
N ASP A 97 -10.67 -8.20 15.18
CA ASP A 97 -12.04 -7.77 15.41
C ASP A 97 -12.67 -8.67 16.48
N PRO A 98 -13.16 -8.12 17.61
CA PRO A 98 -13.88 -8.90 18.61
C PRO A 98 -15.10 -9.67 18.04
N LYS A 99 -15.69 -9.18 16.94
CA LYS A 99 -16.83 -9.81 16.27
C LYS A 99 -16.44 -10.99 15.37
N LEU A 100 -15.17 -11.08 14.97
CA LEU A 100 -14.66 -12.13 14.08
C LEU A 100 -13.40 -12.78 14.69
N PRO A 101 -13.54 -13.45 15.85
CA PRO A 101 -12.43 -14.17 16.46
C PRO A 101 -11.91 -15.24 15.50
N GLY A 102 -10.60 -15.23 15.24
CA GLY A 102 -9.95 -16.18 14.34
C GLY A 102 -9.56 -15.61 12.97
N LEU A 103 -10.07 -14.43 12.59
CA LEU A 103 -9.59 -13.72 11.40
C LEU A 103 -8.40 -12.82 11.77
N TRP A 104 -7.28 -13.02 11.08
CA TRP A 104 -6.04 -12.26 11.28
C TRP A 104 -5.49 -11.77 9.94
N PHE A 105 -4.93 -10.57 9.93
CA PHE A 105 -4.26 -10.00 8.77
C PHE A 105 -2.77 -9.78 9.05
N THR A 106 -1.94 -10.02 8.04
CA THR A 106 -0.50 -9.73 8.07
C THR A 106 -0.04 -9.35 6.66
N GLY A 107 1.02 -8.55 6.56
CA GLY A 107 1.61 -8.14 5.28
C GLY A 107 0.79 -7.14 4.46
N MET A 108 -0.41 -6.75 4.91
CA MET A 108 -1.30 -5.85 4.18
C MET A 108 -1.09 -4.36 4.52
N ARG A 109 -0.17 -4.04 5.44
CA ARG A 109 0.20 -2.66 5.77
C ARG A 109 1.71 -2.47 5.59
N PRO A 110 2.14 -1.41 4.88
CA PRO A 110 3.55 -1.11 4.73
C PRO A 110 4.14 -0.67 6.07
N SER A 111 5.43 -0.93 6.25
CA SER A 111 6.17 -0.62 7.48
C SER A 111 7.55 -0.11 7.12
N ILE A 112 8.02 0.91 7.85
CA ILE A 112 9.38 1.45 7.67
C ILE A 112 10.46 0.42 7.99
N ARG A 113 10.11 -0.61 8.75
CA ARG A 113 11.00 -1.74 9.09
C ARG A 113 11.19 -2.73 7.93
N GLY A 114 10.44 -2.55 6.83
CA GLY A 114 10.41 -3.47 5.70
C GLY A 114 9.49 -4.69 5.93
N CYS A 115 9.10 -5.33 4.84
CA CYS A 115 8.09 -6.39 4.85
C CYS A 115 8.53 -7.62 5.64
N PHE A 116 9.79 -8.04 5.54
CA PHE A 116 10.29 -9.28 6.15
C PHE A 116 10.35 -9.20 7.68
N ALA A 117 10.98 -8.16 8.23
CA ALA A 117 11.03 -7.96 9.67
C ALA A 117 9.62 -7.79 10.25
N ASN A 118 8.75 -7.05 9.55
CA ASN A 118 7.38 -6.85 9.96
C ASN A 118 6.58 -8.16 9.94
N ALA A 119 6.74 -9.01 8.92
CA ALA A 119 6.07 -10.31 8.84
C ALA A 119 6.40 -11.20 10.04
N GLY A 120 7.67 -11.28 10.44
CA GLY A 120 8.09 -12.07 11.61
C GLY A 120 7.50 -11.54 12.93
N ILE A 121 7.42 -10.23 13.10
CA ILE A 121 6.80 -9.60 14.28
C ILE A 121 5.30 -9.89 14.34
N LEU A 122 4.59 -9.68 13.23
CA LEU A 122 3.14 -9.86 13.16
C LEU A 122 2.77 -11.34 13.32
N ALA A 123 3.52 -12.27 12.70
CA ALA A 123 3.30 -13.69 12.85
C ALA A 123 3.43 -14.15 14.31
N LYS A 124 4.45 -13.70 15.03
CA LYS A 124 4.60 -13.99 16.47
C LYS A 124 3.47 -13.41 17.31
N ALA A 125 2.98 -12.22 16.96
CA ALA A 125 1.84 -11.61 17.64
C ALA A 125 0.54 -12.41 17.42
N ILE A 126 0.28 -12.84 16.18
CA ILE A 126 -0.86 -13.70 15.83
C ILE A 126 -0.77 -15.05 16.56
N ALA A 127 0.39 -15.72 16.50
CA ALA A 127 0.59 -17.02 17.13
C ALA A 127 0.31 -16.98 18.65
N ARG A 128 0.77 -15.93 19.35
CA ARG A 128 0.49 -15.74 20.78
C ARG A 128 -1.00 -15.57 21.06
N ARG A 129 -1.74 -14.86 20.20
CA ARG A 129 -3.19 -14.71 20.34
C ARG A 129 -3.91 -16.03 20.14
N ILE A 130 -3.54 -16.77 19.10
CA ILE A 130 -4.11 -18.10 18.82
C ILE A 130 -3.88 -19.05 20.00
N ALA A 131 -2.64 -19.12 20.52
CA ALA A 131 -2.31 -19.96 21.66
C ALA A 131 -3.06 -19.56 22.94
N GLY A 132 -3.18 -18.25 23.21
CA GLY A 132 -3.93 -17.74 24.37
C GLY A 132 -5.44 -17.94 24.29
N SER A 133 -6.01 -17.97 23.08
CA SER A 133 -7.42 -18.29 22.86
C SER A 133 -7.71 -19.79 23.02
N ALA A 134 -6.76 -20.66 22.69
CA ALA A 134 -6.91 -22.12 22.87
C ALA A 134 -7.01 -22.52 24.36
N SER A 135 -6.45 -21.72 25.28
CA SER A 135 -6.58 -21.92 26.73
C SER A 135 -7.93 -21.49 27.33
N HIS A 136 -8.88 -20.99 26.54
CA HIS A 136 -10.18 -20.50 27.01
C HIS A 136 -11.38 -21.22 26.39
N GLN A 137 -11.28 -22.51 26.05
CA GLN A 137 -12.48 -23.33 25.83
C GLN A 137 -13.00 -23.88 27.18
N PRO A 138 -14.14 -23.41 27.71
CA PRO A 138 -14.89 -24.22 28.67
C PRO A 138 -15.39 -25.46 27.91
N GLY A 139 -15.21 -26.63 28.50
CA GLY A 139 -15.58 -27.89 27.90
C GLY A 139 -17.02 -27.88 27.38
N ALA A 140 -17.21 -28.30 26.14
CA ALA A 140 -18.51 -28.74 25.66
C ALA A 140 -18.91 -29.96 26.49
N SER A 141 -19.80 -29.75 27.47
CA SER A 141 -20.57 -30.85 28.05
C SER A 141 -21.47 -31.42 26.97
N ARG A 142 -21.53 -32.75 26.97
CA ARG A 142 -22.45 -33.60 26.20
C ARG A 142 -23.90 -33.18 26.32
#